data_AF-A0A820NZN5-F1
#
_entry.id   AF-A0A820NZN5-F1
#
_cell.length_a   1.000
_cell.length_b   1.000
_cell.length_c   1.000
_cell.angle_alpha   90.00
_cell.angle_beta   90.00
_cell.angle_gamma   90.00
#
_symmetry.space_group_name_H-M   'P 1'
#
loop_
_entity.id
_entity.type
_entity.pdbx_description
1 polymer ?
#
loop_
_entity_poly.entity_id
_entity_poly.type
_entity_poly.pdbx_seq_one_letter_code
_entity_poly.pdbx_strand_id
1 'polypeptide(L)'
;MENSDGFEIYSIDLRNTSTLSKLTNNEAIEFELQLSIDSQHVLFRTLSLNSNKGKWNNTQFRLHSLNLINGQITRLGENFRGSINGHAFKHDSSIYILGQLGTEVQIYTHHLPIKDLIRHNGWNGTYESITVIQIQLLHYLSI
;
A
#
# COMPACT_ATOMS: atom_id res chain seq x y z
N MET A 1 18.91 -18.51 -5.67
CA MET A 1 18.19 -17.57 -4.76
C MET A 1 18.03 -16.31 -5.57
N GLU A 2 16.80 -15.90 -5.89
CA GLU A 2 16.56 -14.66 -6.65
C GLU A 2 17.11 -13.47 -5.85
N ASN A 3 17.86 -12.61 -6.54
CA ASN A 3 18.38 -11.39 -5.97
C ASN A 3 17.25 -10.35 -5.94
N SER A 4 16.95 -9.78 -4.78
CA SER A 4 15.96 -8.71 -4.63
C SER A 4 16.44 -7.37 -5.19
N ASP A 5 17.73 -7.22 -5.52
CA ASP A 5 18.37 -5.97 -6.00
C ASP A 5 17.81 -5.39 -7.32
N GLY A 6 16.70 -5.91 -7.83
CA GLY A 6 16.03 -5.42 -9.05
C GLY A 6 14.61 -4.88 -8.84
N PHE A 7 14.01 -5.01 -7.67
CA PHE A 7 12.63 -4.56 -7.42
C PHE A 7 12.61 -3.19 -6.79
N GLU A 8 12.47 -2.16 -7.63
CA GLU A 8 12.43 -0.78 -7.19
C GLU A 8 11.34 -0.02 -7.95
N ILE A 9 10.79 1.02 -7.33
CA ILE A 9 9.85 1.95 -7.96
C ILE A 9 10.65 2.97 -8.76
N TYR A 10 10.22 3.17 -10.01
CA TYR A 10 10.74 4.20 -10.89
C TYR A 10 9.61 5.14 -11.33
N SER A 11 9.96 6.38 -11.63
CA SER A 11 9.07 7.34 -12.29
C SER A 11 9.69 7.86 -13.57
N ILE A 12 8.84 8.19 -14.54
CA ILE A 12 9.23 8.76 -15.83
C ILE A 12 8.10 9.65 -16.35
N ASP A 13 8.42 10.86 -16.81
CA ASP A 13 7.49 11.66 -17.60
C ASP A 13 7.51 11.15 -19.04
N LEU A 14 6.38 10.62 -19.52
CA LEU A 14 6.28 10.08 -20.88
C LEU A 14 6.43 11.15 -21.97
N ARG A 15 6.31 12.44 -21.63
CA ARG A 15 6.57 13.56 -22.54
C ARG A 15 8.06 13.91 -22.62
N ASN A 16 8.84 13.49 -21.62
CA ASN A 16 10.28 13.68 -21.57
C ASN A 16 10.95 12.47 -20.91
N THR A 17 11.26 11.45 -21.70
CA THR A 17 11.79 10.17 -21.21
C THR A 17 13.17 10.26 -20.56
N SER A 18 13.87 11.39 -20.70
CA SER A 18 15.12 11.66 -19.97
C SER A 18 14.93 11.85 -18.45
N THR A 19 13.68 11.93 -17.98
CA THR A 19 13.32 12.15 -16.57
C THR A 19 13.23 10.85 -15.74
N LEU A 20 13.65 9.70 -16.27
CA LEU A 20 13.64 8.44 -15.53
C LEU A 20 14.38 8.60 -14.19
N SER A 21 13.68 8.34 -13.09
CA SER A 21 14.21 8.47 -11.74
C SER A 21 13.85 7.25 -10.89
N LYS A 22 14.86 6.71 -10.19
CA LYS A 22 14.70 5.65 -9.19
C LYS A 22 14.20 6.27 -7.88
N LEU A 23 13.06 5.81 -7.37
CA LEU A 23 12.36 6.40 -6.22
C LEU A 23 12.56 5.64 -4.90
N THR A 24 12.85 4.35 -4.97
CA THR A 24 13.15 3.50 -3.80
C THR A 24 14.55 2.92 -3.95
N ASN A 25 15.18 2.52 -2.83
CA ASN A 25 16.45 1.80 -2.86
C ASN A 25 16.53 0.86 -1.65
N ASN A 26 16.09 -0.39 -1.82
CA ASN A 26 15.94 -1.32 -0.70
C ASN A 26 16.03 -2.80 -1.10
N GLU A 27 16.12 -3.67 -0.10
CA GLU A 27 16.25 -5.12 -0.27
C GLU A 27 14.89 -5.84 -0.08
N ALA A 28 13.82 -5.33 -0.69
CA ALA A 28 12.50 -5.95 -0.66
C ALA A 28 11.90 -6.06 -2.07
N ILE A 29 11.01 -7.04 -2.26
CA ILE A 29 10.18 -7.11 -3.46
C ILE A 29 9.04 -6.12 -3.28
N GLU A 30 8.94 -5.14 -4.17
CA GLU A 30 7.89 -4.12 -4.20
C GLU A 30 6.84 -4.46 -5.27
N PHE A 31 5.56 -4.44 -4.91
CA PHE A 31 4.48 -4.84 -5.81
C PHE A 31 3.13 -4.19 -5.45
N GLU A 32 2.15 -4.32 -6.36
CA GLU A 32 0.81 -3.71 -6.26
C GLU A 32 0.84 -2.21 -5.97
N LEU A 33 1.47 -1.46 -6.86
CA LEU A 33 1.50 -0.01 -6.76
C LEU A 33 0.10 0.57 -6.97
N GLN A 34 -0.32 1.49 -6.10
CA GLN A 34 -1.54 2.27 -6.26
C GLN A 34 -1.21 3.76 -6.10
N LEU A 35 -1.47 4.56 -7.13
CA LEU A 35 -1.37 6.02 -7.05
C LEU A 35 -2.59 6.57 -6.29
N SER A 36 -2.34 7.49 -5.37
CA SER A 36 -3.36 8.28 -4.68
C SER A 36 -4.12 9.20 -5.64
N ILE A 37 -5.35 9.56 -5.28
CA ILE A 37 -6.20 10.41 -6.12
C ILE A 37 -5.64 11.83 -6.30
N ASP A 38 -4.89 12.33 -5.32
CA ASP A 38 -4.21 13.62 -5.38
C ASP A 38 -2.86 13.56 -6.10
N SER A 39 -2.45 12.37 -6.58
CA SER A 39 -1.17 12.11 -7.24
C SER A 39 0.06 12.47 -6.39
N GLN A 40 -0.06 12.56 -5.07
CA GLN A 40 1.05 12.91 -4.17
C GLN A 40 1.69 11.71 -3.50
N HIS A 41 0.99 10.57 -3.46
CA HIS A 41 1.45 9.36 -2.81
C HIS A 41 1.29 8.13 -3.70
N VAL A 42 2.24 7.19 -3.57
CA VAL A 42 2.12 5.83 -4.10
C VAL A 42 2.07 4.87 -2.92
N LEU A 43 1.03 4.06 -2.84
CA LEU A 43 1.01 2.88 -1.98
C LEU A 43 1.67 1.72 -2.70
N PHE A 44 2.37 0.90 -1.95
CA PHE A 44 2.97 -0.33 -2.46
C PHE A 44 3.16 -1.32 -1.33
N ARG A 45 3.04 -2.61 -1.66
CA ARG A 45 3.35 -3.69 -0.72
C ARG A 45 4.79 -4.13 -0.87
N THR A 46 5.38 -4.56 0.24
CA THR A 46 6.72 -5.13 0.25
C THR A 46 6.75 -6.52 0.87
N LEU A 47 7.61 -7.38 0.31
CA LEU A 47 8.03 -8.65 0.89
C LEU A 47 9.55 -8.64 1.04
N SER A 48 10.04 -8.68 2.28
CA SER A 48 11.48 -8.75 2.55
C SER A 48 11.95 -10.19 2.57
N LEU A 49 12.91 -10.53 1.70
CA LEU A 49 13.50 -11.87 1.63
C LEU A 49 14.74 -12.03 2.51
N ASN A 50 15.33 -10.91 2.99
CA ASN A 50 16.60 -10.96 3.71
C ASN A 50 16.46 -11.36 5.19
N SER A 51 17.20 -12.42 5.53
CA SER A 51 17.30 -13.09 6.84
C SER A 51 18.53 -12.64 7.66
N ASN A 52 19.28 -11.65 7.19
CA ASN A 52 20.66 -11.38 7.64
C ASN A 52 20.81 -10.74 9.05
N LYS A 53 19.77 -10.73 9.89
CA LYS A 53 19.88 -10.38 11.32
C LYS A 53 19.06 -11.32 12.21
N GLY A 54 19.26 -12.63 12.06
CA GLY A 54 19.27 -13.60 13.17
C GLY A 54 18.00 -13.91 13.95
N LYS A 55 16.90 -13.15 13.85
CA LYS A 55 15.61 -13.51 14.49
C LYS A 55 14.46 -12.96 13.65
N TRP A 56 13.66 -13.88 13.12
CA TRP A 56 12.42 -13.66 12.33
C TRP A 56 12.65 -13.35 10.85
N ASN A 57 12.42 -14.36 10.01
CA ASN A 57 12.10 -14.13 8.59
C ASN A 57 10.83 -13.28 8.56
N ASN A 58 10.92 -12.00 8.21
CA ASN A 58 9.75 -11.16 8.04
C ASN A 58 9.11 -11.46 6.68
N THR A 59 8.58 -12.68 6.52
CA THR A 59 7.80 -13.15 5.35
C THR A 59 6.42 -12.50 5.25
N GLN A 60 6.11 -11.60 6.18
CA GLN A 60 4.83 -10.92 6.19
C GLN A 60 4.87 -9.73 5.23
N PHE A 61 3.83 -9.61 4.44
CA PHE A 61 3.65 -8.45 3.58
C PHE A 61 3.45 -7.19 4.42
N ARG A 62 4.08 -6.10 4.00
CA ARG A 62 3.97 -4.78 4.60
C ARG A 62 3.43 -3.79 3.59
N LEU A 63 2.75 -2.76 4.08
CA LEU A 63 2.28 -1.65 3.24
C LEU A 63 3.09 -0.41 3.53
N HIS A 64 3.51 0.26 2.47
CA HIS A 64 4.24 1.51 2.53
C HIS A 64 3.53 2.57 1.69
N SER A 65 3.77 3.82 2.05
CA SER A 65 3.41 5.01 1.29
C SER A 65 4.68 5.77 0.94
N LEU A 66 4.90 6.01 -0.35
CA LEU A 66 5.92 6.92 -0.86
C LEU A 66 5.27 8.27 -1.15
N ASN A 67 5.74 9.33 -0.52
CA ASN A 67 5.38 10.70 -0.88
C ASN A 67 6.22 11.16 -2.08
N LEU A 68 5.55 11.50 -3.19
CA LEU A 68 6.17 11.88 -4.46
C LEU A 68 6.71 13.31 -4.48
N ILE A 69 6.37 14.14 -3.48
CA ILE A 69 6.84 15.52 -3.39
C ILE A 69 8.23 15.58 -2.71
N ASN A 70 8.42 14.80 -1.65
CA ASN A 70 9.64 14.84 -0.85
C ASN A 70 10.43 13.51 -0.81
N GLY A 71 9.93 12.45 -1.46
CA GLY A 71 10.56 11.13 -1.50
C GLY A 71 10.45 10.33 -0.20
N GLN A 72 9.69 10.79 0.79
CA GLN A 72 9.59 10.13 2.09
C GLN A 72 8.78 8.83 1.98
N ILE A 73 9.37 7.73 2.46
CA ILE A 73 8.70 6.43 2.58
C ILE A 73 8.25 6.23 4.02
N THR A 74 6.97 5.88 4.20
CA THR A 74 6.36 5.61 5.51
C THR A 74 5.74 4.23 5.51
N ARG A 75 6.07 3.41 6.52
CA ARG A 75 5.37 2.14 6.77
C ARG A 75 4.02 2.41 7.42
N LEU A 76 2.94 1.90 6.80
CA LEU A 76 1.59 2.03 7.33
C LEU A 76 1.26 0.83 8.24
N GLY A 77 0.48 1.07 9.29
CA GLY A 77 0.16 0.03 10.26
C GLY A 77 1.42 -0.52 10.97
N GLU A 78 2.32 0.37 11.40
CA GLU A 78 3.62 0.00 12.00
C GLU A 78 3.46 -1.00 13.17
N ASN A 79 2.41 -0.81 13.97
CA ASN A 79 2.08 -1.64 15.13
C ASN A 79 1.25 -2.89 14.78
N PHE A 80 0.83 -3.04 13.53
CA PHE A 80 0.07 -4.21 13.10
C PHE A 80 0.98 -5.45 13.06
N ARG A 81 0.64 -6.45 13.89
CA ARG A 81 1.44 -7.67 14.07
C ARG A 81 1.21 -8.72 12.97
N GLY A 82 0.21 -8.49 12.12
CA GLY A 82 -0.19 -9.39 11.05
C GLY A 82 0.45 -9.07 9.70
N SER A 83 0.04 -9.79 8.65
CA SER A 83 0.43 -9.53 7.26
C SER A 83 -0.57 -8.62 6.57
N ILE A 84 -0.15 -7.72 5.68
CA ILE A 84 -1.04 -6.89 4.87
C ILE A 84 -1.21 -7.49 3.47
N ASN A 85 -2.39 -8.06 3.23
CA ASN A 85 -2.67 -8.87 2.05
C ASN A 85 -3.34 -8.10 0.90
N GLY A 86 -3.74 -6.86 1.13
CA GLY A 86 -4.37 -6.01 0.12
C GLY A 86 -4.64 -4.62 0.66
N HIS A 87 -4.87 -3.67 -0.23
CA HIS A 87 -5.18 -2.29 0.13
C HIS A 87 -6.01 -1.61 -0.96
N ALA A 88 -6.74 -0.56 -0.59
CA ALA A 88 -7.40 0.32 -1.54
C ALA A 88 -7.55 1.73 -0.95
N PHE A 89 -7.15 2.74 -1.72
CA PHE A 89 -7.48 4.13 -1.41
C PHE A 89 -9.00 4.36 -1.37
N LYS A 90 -9.43 5.15 -0.38
CA LYS A 90 -10.74 5.78 -0.31
C LYS A 90 -10.65 7.21 -0.83
N HIS A 91 -11.81 7.79 -1.15
CA HIS A 91 -11.94 9.17 -1.64
C HIS A 91 -11.53 10.24 -0.64
N ASP A 92 -11.62 9.93 0.66
CA ASP A 92 -11.18 10.80 1.76
C ASP A 92 -9.67 10.65 2.05
N SER A 93 -8.91 10.06 1.12
CA SER A 93 -7.48 9.73 1.24
C SER A 93 -7.12 8.75 2.35
N SER A 94 -8.11 8.20 3.08
CA SER A 94 -7.87 7.07 3.97
C SER A 94 -7.80 5.76 3.18
N ILE A 95 -7.35 4.69 3.83
CA ILE A 95 -6.98 3.46 3.13
C ILE A 95 -7.70 2.30 3.79
N TYR A 96 -8.41 1.50 2.99
CA TYR A 96 -8.81 0.18 3.43
C TYR A 96 -7.64 -0.79 3.30
N ILE A 97 -7.43 -1.62 4.32
CA ILE A 97 -6.35 -2.59 4.40
C ILE A 97 -6.93 -3.96 4.72
N LEU A 98 -6.52 -4.98 3.97
CA LEU A 98 -6.79 -6.37 4.28
C LEU A 98 -5.68 -6.91 5.17
N GLY A 99 -5.93 -6.97 6.47
CA GLY A 99 -4.95 -7.39 7.47
C GLY A 99 -5.19 -8.83 7.92
N GLN A 100 -4.16 -9.68 7.81
CA GLN A 100 -4.20 -11.08 8.25
C GLN A 100 -3.63 -11.24 9.66
N LEU A 101 -4.45 -11.73 10.59
CA LEU A 101 -4.02 -12.25 11.90
C LEU A 101 -4.42 -13.72 12.01
N GLY A 102 -3.44 -14.61 12.19
CA GLY A 102 -3.69 -16.05 12.13
C GLY A 102 -4.15 -16.47 10.74
N THR A 103 -5.34 -17.08 10.65
CA THR A 103 -5.93 -17.59 9.40
C THR A 103 -6.99 -16.65 8.80
N GLU A 104 -7.33 -15.57 9.49
CA GLU A 104 -8.38 -14.65 9.07
C GLU A 104 -7.81 -13.38 8.45
N VAL A 105 -8.37 -12.96 7.33
CA VAL A 105 -8.07 -11.68 6.68
C VAL A 105 -9.25 -10.75 6.88
N GLN A 106 -9.06 -9.73 7.70
CA GLN A 106 -10.10 -8.80 8.12
C GLN A 106 -9.87 -7.42 7.50
N ILE A 107 -10.91 -6.60 7.43
CA ILE A 107 -10.81 -5.24 6.89
C ILE A 107 -10.47 -4.24 8.00
N TYR A 108 -9.46 -3.42 7.76
CA TYR A 108 -9.03 -2.33 8.60
C TYR A 108 -9.07 -1.02 7.82
N THR A 109 -9.09 0.12 8.52
CA THR A 109 -8.81 1.43 7.96
C THR A 109 -7.58 2.04 8.59
N HIS A 110 -6.80 2.70 7.74
CA HIS A 110 -5.69 3.54 8.13
C HIS A 110 -5.97 4.98 7.68
N HIS A 111 -5.72 5.94 8.55
CA HIS A 111 -5.75 7.37 8.24
C HIS A 111 -4.36 7.93 8.44
N LEU A 112 -3.81 8.67 7.48
CA LEU A 112 -2.59 9.43 7.75
C LEU A 112 -2.93 10.60 8.69
N PRO A 113 -2.10 10.92 9.70
CA PRO A 113 -0.81 10.31 10.05
C PRO A 113 -0.90 9.23 11.16
N ILE A 114 -2.09 8.70 11.47
CA ILE A 114 -2.29 7.71 12.54
C ILE A 114 -1.51 6.43 12.21
N LYS A 115 -0.77 5.90 13.19
CA LYS A 115 0.07 4.69 13.01
C LYS A 115 -0.70 3.38 13.07
N ASP A 116 -1.83 3.38 13.78
CA ASP A 116 -2.60 2.18 14.09
C ASP A 116 -3.69 1.89 13.05
N LEU A 117 -4.01 0.61 12.91
CA LEU A 117 -5.11 0.13 12.08
C LEU A 117 -6.39 0.04 12.90
N ILE A 118 -7.46 0.63 12.39
CA ILE A 118 -8.80 0.54 12.98
C ILE A 118 -9.55 -0.61 12.32
N ARG A 119 -9.88 -1.66 13.08
CA ARG A 119 -10.64 -2.81 12.56
C ARG A 119 -12.11 -2.45 12.34
N HIS A 120 -12.69 -2.88 11.22
CA HIS A 120 -14.14 -2.81 10.98
C HIS A 120 -14.84 -4.01 11.63
N ASN A 121 -15.43 -3.80 12.80
CA ASN A 121 -16.23 -4.83 13.47
C ASN A 121 -17.58 -5.01 12.77
N GLY A 122 -18.08 -6.25 12.69
CA GLY A 122 -19.34 -6.60 12.03
C GLY A 122 -19.19 -7.04 10.57
N TRP A 123 -17.99 -6.94 9.99
CA TRP A 123 -17.67 -7.45 8.66
C TRP A 123 -16.99 -8.81 8.79
N ASN A 124 -17.77 -9.81 9.20
CA ASN A 124 -17.25 -11.14 9.49
C ASN A 124 -16.87 -11.86 8.20
N GLY A 125 -15.63 -12.34 8.12
CA GLY A 125 -15.15 -13.17 7.01
C GLY A 125 -13.63 -13.12 6.84
N THR A 126 -13.16 -13.85 5.83
CA THR A 126 -11.78 -13.78 5.32
C THR A 126 -11.86 -13.23 3.89
N TYR A 127 -11.26 -12.06 3.66
CA TYR A 127 -11.33 -11.36 2.38
C TYR A 127 -10.04 -11.52 1.57
N GLU A 128 -10.19 -11.81 0.27
CA GLU A 128 -9.05 -11.94 -0.65
C GLU A 128 -8.66 -10.59 -1.27
N SER A 129 -9.64 -9.83 -1.73
CA SER A 129 -9.42 -8.56 -2.42
C SER A 129 -10.40 -7.47 -1.97
N ILE A 130 -10.01 -6.21 -2.15
CA ILE A 130 -10.85 -5.04 -1.87
C ILE A 130 -10.68 -4.03 -2.99
N THR A 131 -11.78 -3.41 -3.40
CA THR A 131 -11.80 -2.34 -4.39
C THR A 131 -12.79 -1.29 -3.95
N VAL A 132 -12.42 -0.02 -4.09
CA VAL A 132 -13.28 1.12 -3.79
C VAL A 132 -13.66 1.76 -5.12
N ILE A 133 -14.95 2.00 -5.30
CA ILE A 133 -15.50 2.66 -6.50
C ILE A 133 -16.14 3.97 -6.05
N GLN A 134 -15.90 5.07 -6.77
CA GLN A 134 -16.74 6.27 -6.67
C GLN A 134 -17.83 6.20 -7.72
N ILE A 135 -19.07 6.35 -7.30
CA ILE A 135 -20.15 6.65 -8.24
C ILE A 135 -20.36 8.16 -8.19
N GLN A 136 -20.01 8.84 -9.28
CA GLN A 136 -20.36 10.25 -9.46
C GLN A 136 -21.74 10.30 -10.11
N LEU A 137 -22.76 10.63 -9.32
CA LEU A 137 -24.12 10.84 -9.86
C LEU A 137 -24.11 12.12 -10.68
N LEU A 138 -24.15 11.98 -12.01
CA LEU A 138 -24.46 13.10 -12.90
C LEU A 138 -25.92 13.48 -12.68
N HIS A 139 -26.17 14.60 -12.01
CA HIS A 139 -27.48 15.24 -12.04
C HIS A 139 -27.70 15.80 -13.45
N TYR A 140 -28.42 15.05 -14.28
CA TYR A 140 -29.07 15.62 -15.45
C TYR A 140 -30.23 16.48 -14.98
N LEU A 141 -30.05 17.80 -14.98
CA LEU A 141 -31.16 18.73 -14.94
C LEU A 141 -31.93 18.57 -16.25
N SER A 142 -33.17 18.10 -16.13
CA SER A 142 -34.15 18.12 -17.21
C SER A 142 -34.46 19.58 -17.54
N ILE A 143 -34.25 19.98 -18.80
CA ILE A 143 -34.71 21.26 -19.36
C ILE A 143 -36.20 21.13 -19.66
#